data_AF-A0AAJ8DV87-F1
#
_entry.id   AF-A0AAJ8DV87-F1
#
_cell.length_a   1.000
_cell.length_b   1.000
_cell.length_c   1.000
_cell.angle_alpha   90.00
_cell.angle_beta   90.00
_cell.angle_gamma   90.00
#
_symmetry.space_group_name_H-M   'P 1'
#
loop_
_entity.id
_entity.type
_entity.pdbx_description
1 polymer ?
#
loop_
_entity_poly.entity_id
_entity_poly.type
_entity_poly.pdbx_seq_one_letter_code
_entity_poly.pdbx_strand_id
1 'polypeptide(L)'
;MFPVREQFYFQFCLLSFESMHTCSFFSLLCVFLLFPRAVEPNVRLRSDEAASSRHPAILICSAYNFYPKHISLTWLRDGEVVTSGVMSTDVLSNGNWLYQIHTYLEYTPKPGEKITCKVKHVSLKEPKLYDWDPLSESQRNKIAVGTAGLVLGLVFLFAGLIYYKKNTTDRVLVPTS
;
A
#
# COMPACT_ATOMS: atom_id res chain seq x y z
N MET A 1 -2.20 30.39 4.15
CA MET A 1 -3.59 30.64 4.59
C MET A 1 -3.92 29.61 5.66
N PHE A 2 -3.80 29.97 6.94
CA PHE A 2 -4.17 29.07 8.04
C PHE A 2 -5.69 28.86 8.05
N PRO A 3 -6.20 27.64 8.25
CA PRO A 3 -7.64 27.40 8.29
C PRO A 3 -8.28 28.16 9.47
N VAL A 4 -9.47 28.71 9.25
CA VAL A 4 -10.19 29.70 10.10
C VAL A 4 -10.27 29.32 11.60
N ARG A 5 -10.19 28.03 11.95
CA ARG A 5 -10.17 27.55 13.34
C ARG A 5 -8.83 27.79 14.07
N GLU A 6 -7.70 27.75 13.36
CA GLU A 6 -6.37 28.06 13.90
C GLU A 6 -6.29 29.50 14.41
N GLN A 7 -6.98 30.43 13.73
CA GLN A 7 -7.10 31.84 14.17
C GLN A 7 -7.91 31.98 15.46
N PHE A 8 -8.96 31.17 15.65
CA PHE A 8 -9.78 31.18 16.87
C PHE A 8 -9.02 30.67 18.10
N TYR A 9 -8.20 29.62 17.96
CA TYR A 9 -7.35 29.13 19.04
C TYR A 9 -6.20 30.09 19.37
N PHE A 10 -5.61 30.73 18.34
CA PHE A 10 -4.59 31.75 18.52
C PHE A 10 -5.12 32.97 19.30
N GLN A 11 -6.34 33.42 18.99
CA GLN A 11 -7.02 34.51 19.69
C GLN A 11 -7.34 34.15 21.16
N PHE A 12 -7.75 32.91 21.43
CA PHE A 12 -8.04 32.44 22.81
C PHE A 12 -6.77 32.32 23.67
N CYS A 13 -5.64 31.84 23.12
CA CYS A 13 -4.38 31.73 23.87
C CYS A 13 -3.77 33.15 24.11
N LEU A 14 -4.02 34.16 23.25
CA LEU A 14 -3.67 35.58 23.49
C LEU A 14 -4.48 36.23 24.63
N LEU A 15 -5.79 35.99 24.71
CA LEU A 15 -6.65 36.51 25.78
C LEU A 15 -6.34 35.90 27.16
N SER A 16 -5.64 34.77 27.20
CA SER A 16 -5.25 34.07 28.43
C SER A 16 -3.95 34.61 29.05
N PHE A 17 -3.24 35.49 28.35
CA PHE A 17 -1.91 36.01 28.74
C PHE A 17 -1.96 37.05 29.88
N GLU A 18 -3.14 37.56 30.24
CA GLU A 18 -3.33 38.59 31.27
C GLU A 18 -3.43 38.07 32.72
N SER A 19 -3.40 36.76 32.98
CA SER A 19 -3.52 36.21 34.35
C SER A 19 -2.31 35.34 34.75
N MET A 20 -1.28 36.02 35.28
CA MET A 20 0.10 35.52 35.44
C MET A 20 0.39 34.55 36.61
N HIS A 21 -0.58 33.88 37.22
CA HIS A 21 -0.31 32.96 38.36
C HIS A 21 -0.59 31.46 38.08
N THR A 22 -0.87 31.07 36.83
CA THR A 22 -1.16 29.67 36.43
C THR A 22 -0.31 29.17 35.25
N CYS A 23 0.77 29.89 34.93
CA CYS A 23 1.45 29.87 33.63
C CYS A 23 2.03 28.49 33.21
N SER A 24 2.62 27.70 34.12
CA SER A 24 3.30 26.47 33.71
C SER A 24 2.35 25.30 33.37
N PHE A 25 1.21 25.18 34.06
CA PHE A 25 0.24 24.11 33.80
C PHE A 25 -0.65 24.43 32.59
N PHE A 26 -1.04 25.69 32.43
CA PHE A 26 -1.83 26.15 31.28
C PHE A 26 -1.02 26.19 29.98
N SER A 27 0.29 26.43 30.04
CA SER A 27 1.19 26.36 28.88
C SER A 27 1.28 24.94 28.30
N LEU A 28 1.51 23.93 29.13
CA LEU A 28 1.50 22.52 28.72
C LEU A 28 0.14 22.10 28.16
N LEU A 29 -0.96 22.52 28.80
CA LEU A 29 -2.31 22.26 28.32
C LEU A 29 -2.61 22.95 26.97
N CYS A 30 -2.16 24.20 26.75
CA CYS A 30 -2.29 24.90 25.46
C CYS A 30 -1.47 24.14 24.38
N VAL A 31 -0.25 23.66 24.67
CA VAL A 31 0.56 22.89 23.70
C VAL A 31 -0.10 21.55 23.30
N PHE A 32 -0.68 20.80 24.24
CA PHE A 32 -1.38 19.55 23.95
C PHE A 32 -2.72 19.76 23.21
N LEU A 33 -3.37 20.91 23.37
CA LEU A 33 -4.63 21.26 22.71
C LEU A 33 -4.44 22.01 21.37
N LEU A 34 -3.31 22.69 21.17
CA LEU A 34 -3.00 23.46 19.96
C LEU A 34 -2.50 22.60 18.80
N PHE A 35 -1.84 21.46 19.07
CA PHE A 35 -1.33 20.58 18.03
C PHE A 35 -2.01 19.21 18.08
N PRO A 36 -3.11 19.01 17.32
CA PRO A 36 -3.66 17.68 17.12
C PRO A 36 -2.56 16.72 16.66
N ARG A 37 -2.54 15.51 17.24
CA ARG A 37 -1.53 14.50 16.94
C ARG A 37 -1.48 14.22 15.44
N ALA A 38 -0.27 14.17 14.89
CA ALA A 38 -0.06 13.75 13.52
C ALA A 38 -0.45 12.28 13.35
N VAL A 39 -1.16 11.96 12.28
CA VAL A 39 -1.67 10.62 11.95
C VAL A 39 -0.93 10.11 10.72
N GLU A 40 -0.35 8.90 10.82
CA GLU A 40 0.38 8.27 9.72
C GLU A 40 -0.53 7.89 8.55
N PRO A 41 -0.13 8.15 7.30
CA PRO A 41 -0.89 7.73 6.12
C PRO A 41 -0.97 6.21 5.98
N ASN A 42 -2.18 5.72 5.71
CA ASN A 42 -2.37 4.38 5.17
C ASN A 42 -2.10 4.39 3.66
N VAL A 43 -0.99 3.78 3.24
CA VAL A 43 -0.56 3.81 1.84
C VAL A 43 -0.90 2.49 1.16
N ARG A 44 -1.44 2.56 -0.06
CA ARG A 44 -1.74 1.40 -0.91
C ARG A 44 -1.25 1.64 -2.32
N LEU A 45 -0.56 0.64 -2.88
CA LEU A 45 -0.26 0.61 -4.31
C LEU A 45 -1.25 -0.28 -5.05
N ARG A 46 -1.61 0.13 -6.26
CA ARG A 46 -2.38 -0.66 -7.21
C ARG A 46 -1.92 -0.38 -8.64
N SER A 47 -2.08 -1.35 -9.52
CA SER A 47 -1.99 -1.15 -10.96
C SER A 47 -3.38 -1.08 -11.57
N ASP A 48 -3.54 -0.19 -12.53
CA ASP A 48 -4.63 -0.22 -13.50
C ASP A 48 -4.00 -0.66 -14.83
N GLU A 49 -4.27 -1.90 -15.23
CA GLU A 49 -3.83 -2.40 -16.53
C GLU A 49 -4.80 -1.90 -17.60
N ALA A 50 -4.27 -1.20 -18.60
CA ALA A 50 -5.04 -0.92 -19.80
C ALA A 50 -5.43 -2.26 -20.46
N ALA A 51 -6.66 -2.35 -20.97
CA ALA A 51 -7.23 -3.58 -21.55
C ALA A 51 -6.46 -4.14 -22.77
N SER A 52 -5.35 -3.53 -23.18
CA SER A 52 -4.51 -3.90 -24.31
C SER A 52 -3.03 -3.66 -24.00
N SER A 53 -2.18 -4.65 -24.31
CA SER A 53 -0.71 -4.62 -24.14
C SER A 53 0.03 -3.50 -24.89
N ARG A 54 -0.67 -2.72 -25.72
CA ARG A 54 -0.11 -1.59 -26.49
C ARG A 54 -0.21 -0.25 -25.77
N HIS A 55 -0.92 -0.17 -24.65
CA HIS A 55 -1.07 1.07 -23.89
C HIS A 55 -0.25 1.00 -22.59
N PRO A 56 0.33 2.13 -22.14
CA PRO A 56 1.00 2.20 -20.84
C PRO A 56 0.04 1.78 -19.72
N ALA A 57 0.53 0.99 -18.77
CA ALA A 57 -0.18 0.71 -17.53
C ALA A 57 -0.01 1.89 -16.57
N ILE A 58 -0.91 2.03 -15.60
CA ILE A 58 -0.85 3.12 -14.63
C ILE A 58 -0.66 2.53 -13.23
N LEU A 59 0.43 2.90 -12.55
CA LEU A 59 0.59 2.65 -11.12
C LEU A 59 0.00 3.78 -10.31
N ILE A 60 -0.60 3.44 -9.19
CA ILE A 60 -1.34 4.38 -8.37
C ILE A 60 -0.91 4.16 -6.93
N CYS A 61 -0.32 5.20 -6.34
CA CYS A 61 0.03 5.26 -4.93
C CYS A 61 -0.98 6.16 -4.22
N SER A 62 -1.82 5.55 -3.39
CA SER A 62 -2.85 6.24 -2.62
C SER A 62 -2.42 6.34 -1.16
N ALA A 63 -2.40 7.55 -0.60
CA ALA A 63 -2.21 7.78 0.83
C ALA A 63 -3.54 8.25 1.44
N TYR A 64 -4.04 7.52 2.44
CA TYR A 64 -5.33 7.78 3.09
C TYR A 64 -5.16 8.11 4.57
N ASN A 65 -6.17 8.78 5.13
CA ASN A 65 -6.40 8.92 6.56
C ASN A 65 -5.23 9.57 7.33
N PHE A 66 -4.52 10.50 6.70
CA PHE A 66 -3.39 11.18 7.33
C PHE A 66 -3.76 12.59 7.81
N TYR A 67 -2.97 13.10 8.75
CA TYR A 67 -3.06 14.46 9.26
C TYR A 67 -1.68 14.91 9.77
N PRO A 68 -1.23 16.15 9.54
CA PRO A 68 -1.89 17.26 8.83
C PRO A 68 -1.85 17.12 7.29
N LYS A 69 -2.41 18.10 6.58
CA LYS A 69 -2.54 18.11 5.10
C LYS A 69 -1.19 17.99 4.35
N HIS A 70 -0.09 18.46 4.95
CA HIS A 70 1.20 18.54 4.28
C HIS A 70 1.87 17.17 4.15
N ILE A 71 1.91 16.65 2.93
CA ILE A 71 2.48 15.34 2.56
C ILE A 71 3.18 15.45 1.20
N SER A 72 4.18 14.60 0.95
CA SER A 72 4.84 14.48 -0.35
C SER A 72 4.95 13.01 -0.75
N LEU A 73 4.42 12.69 -1.93
CA LEU A 73 4.54 11.39 -2.59
C LEU A 73 5.46 11.56 -3.80
N THR A 74 6.44 10.67 -3.97
CA THR A 74 7.40 10.72 -5.07
C THR A 74 7.61 9.33 -5.62
N TRP A 75 7.59 9.20 -6.94
CA TRP A 75 7.93 7.94 -7.60
C TRP A 75 9.44 7.81 -7.76
N LEU A 76 9.96 6.63 -7.44
CA LEU A 76 11.31 6.22 -7.75
C LEU A 76 11.27 5.06 -8.75
N ARG A 77 12.15 5.08 -9.74
CA ARG A 77 12.47 3.94 -10.60
C ARG A 77 13.95 3.62 -10.40
N ASP A 78 14.23 2.41 -9.94
CA ASP A 78 15.57 1.92 -9.62
C ASP A 78 16.34 2.84 -8.65
N GLY A 79 15.60 3.50 -7.75
CA GLY A 79 16.14 4.43 -6.76
C GLY A 79 16.21 5.90 -7.21
N GLU A 80 16.01 6.18 -8.51
CA GLU A 80 16.03 7.54 -9.05
C GLU A 80 14.64 8.15 -9.12
N VAL A 81 14.54 9.45 -8.82
CA VAL A 81 13.26 10.18 -8.85
C VAL A 81 12.76 10.32 -10.28
N VAL A 82 11.51 9.93 -10.52
CA VAL A 82 10.84 10.07 -11.82
C VAL A 82 9.77 11.14 -11.74
N THR A 83 9.76 12.04 -12.71
CA THR A 83 8.72 13.07 -12.89
C THR A 83 7.95 12.94 -14.20
N SER A 84 8.51 12.24 -15.19
CA SER A 84 7.85 11.98 -16.47
C SER A 84 6.68 11.02 -16.29
N GLY A 85 5.52 11.34 -16.86
CA GLY A 85 4.31 10.51 -16.75
C GLY A 85 3.73 10.45 -15.33
N VAL A 86 4.16 11.36 -14.44
CA VAL A 86 3.63 11.45 -13.07
C VAL A 86 2.51 12.47 -13.01
N MET A 87 1.38 12.06 -12.45
CA MET A 87 0.27 12.95 -12.12
C MET A 87 -0.06 12.83 -10.63
N SER A 88 -0.60 13.87 -10.02
CA SER A 88 -1.06 13.83 -8.63
C SER A 88 -2.39 14.56 -8.53
N THR A 89 -3.29 14.05 -7.69
CA THR A 89 -4.44 14.84 -7.25
C THR A 89 -4.00 15.89 -6.25
N ASP A 90 -4.85 16.89 -6.05
CA ASP A 90 -4.80 17.70 -4.84
C ASP A 90 -5.03 16.85 -3.59
N VAL A 91 -4.59 17.35 -2.44
CA VAL A 91 -4.90 16.75 -1.14
C VAL A 91 -6.36 17.06 -0.78
N LEU A 92 -7.19 16.03 -0.73
CA LEU A 92 -8.62 16.09 -0.46
C LEU A 92 -8.90 15.83 1.03
N SER A 93 -9.93 16.48 1.59
CA SER A 93 -10.41 16.22 2.95
C SER A 93 -11.42 15.08 2.94
N ASN A 94 -11.34 14.19 3.93
CA ASN A 94 -12.27 13.08 4.13
C ASN A 94 -13.52 13.49 4.93
N GLY A 95 -13.63 14.75 5.34
CA GLY A 95 -14.75 15.26 6.16
C GLY A 95 -14.67 14.92 7.66
N ASN A 96 -13.74 14.06 8.05
CA ASN A 96 -13.44 13.68 9.44
C ASN A 96 -12.09 14.24 9.92
N TRP A 97 -11.66 15.38 9.37
CA TRP A 97 -10.36 16.04 9.61
C TRP A 97 -9.12 15.33 9.06
N LEU A 98 -9.28 14.12 8.51
CA LEU A 98 -8.20 13.42 7.82
C LEU A 98 -8.18 13.76 6.34
N TYR A 99 -7.05 13.50 5.70
CA TYR A 99 -6.82 13.80 4.30
C TYR A 99 -6.48 12.56 3.48
N GLN A 100 -6.61 12.70 2.17
CA GLN A 100 -6.17 11.71 1.17
C GLN A 100 -5.53 12.39 -0.04
N ILE A 101 -4.61 11.69 -0.71
CA ILE A 101 -3.97 12.10 -1.97
C ILE A 101 -3.62 10.87 -2.80
N HIS A 102 -3.65 11.01 -4.13
CA HIS A 102 -3.24 9.97 -5.06
C HIS A 102 -2.20 10.50 -6.03
N THR A 103 -1.15 9.72 -6.27
CA THR A 103 -0.24 9.94 -7.39
C THR A 103 -0.30 8.75 -8.36
N TYR A 104 -0.16 9.06 -9.63
CA TYR A 104 -0.25 8.16 -10.76
C TYR A 104 1.09 8.19 -11.49
N LEU A 105 1.54 7.04 -11.97
CA LEU A 105 2.71 6.90 -12.82
C LEU A 105 2.35 6.06 -14.03
N GLU A 106 2.42 6.66 -15.21
CA GLU A 106 2.42 5.91 -16.46
C GLU A 106 3.73 5.11 -16.57
N TYR A 107 3.59 3.79 -16.78
CA TYR A 107 4.75 2.90 -16.90
C TYR A 107 4.48 1.78 -17.91
N THR A 108 5.58 1.25 -18.45
CA THR A 108 5.57 0.06 -19.29
C THR A 108 6.32 -1.01 -18.52
N PRO A 109 5.69 -2.13 -18.12
CA PRO A 109 6.34 -3.16 -17.33
C PRO A 109 7.61 -3.68 -17.99
N LYS A 110 8.74 -3.58 -17.29
CA LYS A 110 10.04 -4.12 -17.70
C LYS A 110 10.50 -5.17 -16.69
N PRO A 111 10.94 -6.36 -17.13
CA PRO A 111 11.48 -7.36 -16.22
C PRO A 111 12.67 -6.80 -15.43
N GLY A 112 12.63 -6.95 -14.11
CA GLY A 112 13.72 -6.56 -13.21
C GLY A 112 13.76 -5.09 -12.81
N GLU A 113 12.83 -4.25 -13.27
CA GLU A 113 12.73 -2.87 -12.79
C GLU A 113 12.14 -2.80 -11.38
N LYS A 114 12.65 -1.88 -10.55
CA LYS A 114 12.12 -1.61 -9.21
C LYS A 114 11.42 -0.26 -9.18
N ILE A 115 10.09 -0.27 -9.07
CA ILE A 115 9.31 0.96 -8.91
C ILE A 115 8.89 1.10 -7.45
N THR A 116 9.08 2.28 -6.88
CA THR A 116 8.82 2.56 -5.46
C THR A 116 8.06 3.87 -5.30
N CYS A 117 7.04 3.88 -4.45
CA CYS A 117 6.42 5.12 -3.96
C CYS A 117 7.09 5.55 -2.65
N LYS A 118 7.76 6.70 -2.66
CA LYS A 118 8.37 7.33 -1.48
C LYS A 118 7.39 8.30 -0.85
N VAL A 119 7.11 8.13 0.43
CA VAL A 119 6.15 8.95 1.19
C VAL A 119 6.87 9.72 2.29
N LYS A 120 6.73 11.04 2.29
CA LYS A 120 7.20 11.95 3.33
C LYS A 120 6.00 12.61 4.01
N HIS A 121 5.90 12.45 5.32
CA HIS A 121 4.85 13.05 6.14
C HIS A 121 5.42 13.31 7.55
N VAL A 122 4.93 14.36 8.24
CA VAL A 122 5.48 14.76 9.56
C VAL A 122 5.28 13.70 10.66
N SER A 123 4.31 12.81 10.51
CA SER A 123 4.14 11.68 11.44
C SER A 123 5.23 10.62 11.29
N LEU A 124 5.95 10.60 10.17
CA LEU A 124 7.00 9.63 9.87
C LEU A 124 8.34 10.25 10.23
N LYS A 125 9.13 9.57 11.08
CA LYS A 125 10.49 10.02 11.42
C LYS A 125 11.40 10.10 10.19
N GLU A 126 11.21 9.16 9.26
CA GLU A 126 11.96 9.04 8.01
C GLU A 126 11.01 8.76 6.84
N PRO A 127 11.39 9.10 5.60
CA PRO A 127 10.57 8.77 4.43
C PRO A 127 10.37 7.27 4.31
N LYS A 128 9.12 6.84 4.13
CA LYS A 128 8.77 5.42 3.97
C LYS A 128 8.72 5.05 2.49
N LEU A 129 9.31 3.92 2.14
CA LEU A 129 9.39 3.40 0.78
C LEU A 129 8.40 2.24 0.62
N TYR A 130 7.57 2.31 -0.40
CA TYR A 130 6.60 1.27 -0.73
C TYR A 130 6.90 0.75 -2.13
N ASP A 131 7.46 -0.45 -2.19
CA ASP A 131 7.86 -1.10 -3.44
C ASP A 131 6.64 -1.70 -4.15
N TRP A 132 6.56 -1.52 -5.47
CA TRP A 132 5.56 -2.15 -6.30
C TRP A 132 5.94 -3.62 -6.55
N ASP A 133 5.02 -4.53 -6.23
CA ASP A 133 5.13 -5.94 -6.59
C ASP A 133 4.01 -6.27 -7.59
N PRO A 134 4.34 -6.67 -8.84
CA PRO A 134 3.34 -7.06 -9.84
C PRO A 134 2.54 -8.30 -9.44
N LEU A 135 3.03 -9.10 -8.47
CA LEU A 135 2.35 -10.26 -7.94
C LEU A 135 1.85 -9.95 -6.53
N SER A 136 0.56 -9.66 -6.39
CA SER A 136 -0.06 -9.54 -5.07
C SER A 136 0.10 -10.85 -4.27
N GLU A 137 0.19 -10.76 -2.95
CA GLU A 137 0.26 -11.96 -2.08
C GLU A 137 -0.89 -12.93 -2.36
N SER A 138 -2.09 -12.41 -2.64
CA SER A 138 -3.26 -13.20 -3.02
C SER A 138 -3.03 -13.99 -4.31
N GLN A 139 -2.46 -13.38 -5.35
CA GLN A 139 -2.13 -14.08 -6.60
C GLN A 139 -1.04 -15.13 -6.37
N ARG A 140 -0.01 -14.82 -5.59
CA ARG A 140 1.06 -15.77 -5.25
C ARG A 140 0.51 -16.99 -4.50
N ASN A 141 -0.38 -16.77 -3.53
CA ASN A 141 -1.04 -17.83 -2.77
C ASN A 141 -1.95 -18.68 -3.65
N LYS A 142 -2.71 -18.06 -4.56
CA LYS A 142 -3.53 -18.81 -5.53
C LYS A 142 -2.68 -19.68 -6.44
N ILE A 143 -1.56 -19.16 -6.95
CA ILE A 143 -0.63 -19.94 -7.77
C ILE A 143 -0.04 -21.08 -6.96
N ALA A 144 0.46 -20.83 -5.74
CA ALA A 144 1.06 -21.85 -4.88
C ALA A 144 0.09 -23.00 -4.57
N VAL A 145 -1.17 -22.67 -4.22
CA VAL A 145 -2.21 -23.67 -3.95
C VAL A 145 -2.56 -24.45 -5.22
N GLY A 146 -2.67 -23.77 -6.36
CA GLY A 146 -2.91 -24.42 -7.66
C GLY A 146 -1.80 -25.39 -8.05
N THR A 147 -0.53 -24.97 -7.92
CA THR A 147 0.63 -25.82 -8.21
C THR A 147 0.70 -27.02 -7.27
N ALA A 148 0.48 -26.82 -5.96
CA ALA A 148 0.47 -27.92 -4.99
C ALA A 148 -0.62 -28.95 -5.31
N GLY A 149 -1.84 -28.50 -5.64
CA GLY A 149 -2.94 -29.38 -6.04
C GLY A 149 -2.64 -30.18 -7.31
N LEU A 150 -2.06 -29.53 -8.33
CA LEU A 150 -1.68 -30.19 -9.58
C LEU A 150 -0.60 -31.27 -9.36
N VAL A 151 0.43 -30.97 -8.56
CA VAL A 151 1.48 -31.94 -8.22
C VAL A 151 0.91 -33.14 -7.48
N LEU A 152 0.05 -32.92 -6.49
CA LEU A 152 -0.61 -34.00 -5.76
C LEU A 152 -1.47 -34.87 -6.69
N GLY A 153 -2.24 -34.25 -7.58
CA GLY A 153 -3.07 -34.95 -8.56
C GLY A 153 -2.24 -35.86 -9.49
N LEU A 154 -1.11 -35.37 -9.99
CA LEU A 154 -0.19 -36.16 -10.82
C LEU A 154 0.38 -37.36 -10.06
N VAL A 155 0.80 -37.19 -8.82
CA VAL A 155 1.33 -38.28 -7.98
C VAL A 155 0.29 -39.39 -7.80
N PHE A 156 -0.96 -39.04 -7.49
CA PHE A 156 -2.04 -40.02 -7.35
C PHE A 156 -2.36 -40.75 -8.66
N LEU A 157 -2.35 -40.04 -9.80
CA LEU A 157 -2.56 -40.66 -11.11
C LEU A 157 -1.44 -41.66 -11.46
N PHE A 158 -0.18 -41.29 -11.24
CA PHE A 158 0.96 -42.19 -11.49
C PHE A 158 0.92 -43.42 -10.57
N ALA A 159 0.67 -43.23 -9.27
CA ALA A 159 0.52 -44.34 -8.32
C ALA A 159 -0.64 -45.27 -8.72
N GLY A 160 -1.78 -44.69 -9.10
CA GLY A 160 -2.96 -45.43 -9.57
C GLY A 160 -2.67 -46.24 -10.84
N LEU A 161 -1.96 -45.67 -11.82
CA LEU A 161 -1.57 -46.37 -13.05
C LEU A 161 -0.62 -47.54 -12.78
N ILE A 162 0.36 -47.37 -11.89
CA ILE A 162 1.30 -48.43 -11.50
C ILE A 162 0.54 -49.56 -10.80
N TYR A 163 -0.34 -49.22 -9.85
CA TYR A 163 -1.18 -50.18 -9.15
C TYR A 163 -2.11 -50.95 -10.11
N TYR A 164 -2.76 -50.23 -11.02
CA TYR A 164 -3.64 -50.81 -12.04
C TYR A 164 -2.88 -51.80 -12.93
N LYS A 165 -1.70 -51.41 -13.44
CA LYS A 165 -0.87 -52.29 -14.26
C LYS A 165 -0.45 -53.54 -13.49
N LYS A 166 0.02 -53.38 -12.25
CA LYS A 166 0.43 -54.51 -11.39
C LYS A 166 -0.72 -55.50 -11.17
N ASN A 167 -1.90 -55.01 -10.76
CA ASN A 167 -3.07 -55.85 -10.54
C ASN A 167 -3.56 -56.54 -11.82
N THR A 168 -3.43 -55.89 -12.99
CA THR A 168 -3.80 -56.51 -14.27
C THR A 168 -2.82 -57.63 -14.65
N THR A 169 -1.52 -57.45 -14.40
CA THR A 169 -0.50 -58.50 -14.60
C THR A 169 -0.71 -59.68 -13.64
N ASP A 170 -1.03 -59.42 -12.37
CA ASP A 170 -1.32 -60.47 -11.39
C ASP A 170 -2.58 -61.28 -11.76
N ARG A 171 -3.59 -60.66 -12.40
CA ARG A 171 -4.79 -61.36 -12.91
C ARG A 171 -4.56 -62.19 -14.17
N VAL A 172 -3.56 -61.86 -15.00
CA VAL A 172 -3.22 -62.63 -16.22
C VAL A 172 -2.37 -63.86 -15.88
N LEU A 173 -1.68 -63.88 -14.73
CA LEU A 173 -0.83 -65.00 -14.28
C LEU A 173 -1.55 -66.03 -13.40
N VAL A 174 -2.85 -65.86 -13.11
CA VAL A 174 -3.66 -66.93 -12.50
C VAL A 174 -4.09 -67.89 -13.62
N PRO A 175 -3.54 -69.11 -13.73
CA PRO A 175 -4.04 -70.08 -14.68
C PRO A 175 -5.44 -70.49 -14.20
N THR A 176 -6.44 -70.29 -15.04
CA THR A 176 -7.69 -71.05 -14.93
C THR A 176 -7.36 -72.50 -15.26
N SER A 177 -7.04 -73.29 -14.24
CA SER A 177 -7.14 -74.75 -14.24
C SER A 177 -8.55 -75.18 -13.86
#